data_AF-A0A3E0R227-F1
#
_entry.id   AF-A0A3E0R227-F1
#
_cell.length_a   1.000
_cell.length_b   1.000
_cell.length_c   1.000
_cell.angle_alpha   90.00
_cell.angle_beta   90.00
_cell.angle_gamma   90.00
#
_symmetry.space_group_name_H-M   'P 1'
#
loop_
_entity.id
_entity.type
_entity.pdbx_description
1 polymer ?
#
loop_
_entity_poly.entity_id
_entity_poly.type
_entity_poly.pdbx_seq_one_letter_code
_entity_poly.pdbx_strand_id
1 'polypeptide(L)'
;MPKRKLKYEDCVDLIDLEIAKRRGKWNLKVIKWMDFDDVSQILRFHIFKKWHLYDQSKPLQPWLNRTISNQIKNLIRNNYGNYAKPCLKCAASEHEDMCSIYGTQNSACPLFRNWEKGKKNAYNTKLPVSLDVHIIEFKSKQSEELNFEKAFEQITEKIQPLLKPTEKKVFQYIFIEKLTEEQAAKKLGYRTKEKTKSPGYKQVKTILKCISVKARKLLDDDEIVF
;
A
#
# COMPACT_ATOMS: atom_id res chain seq x y z
N MET A 1 -37.03 44.65 -23.63
CA MET A 1 -35.95 45.37 -22.93
C MET A 1 -34.70 44.49 -22.91
N PRO A 2 -33.51 45.01 -23.28
CA PRO A 2 -32.29 44.21 -23.22
C PRO A 2 -32.01 43.83 -21.76
N LYS A 3 -31.86 42.52 -21.49
CA LYS A 3 -31.51 42.03 -20.14
C LYS A 3 -30.16 42.63 -19.76
N ARG A 4 -30.08 43.22 -18.57
CA ARG A 4 -28.83 43.75 -17.99
C ARG A 4 -27.78 42.63 -18.00
N LYS A 5 -26.57 42.92 -18.50
CA LYS A 5 -25.47 41.97 -18.47
C LYS A 5 -25.12 41.65 -17.01
N LEU A 6 -25.03 40.36 -16.72
CA LEU A 6 -24.68 39.84 -15.40
C LEU A 6 -23.20 40.16 -15.13
N LYS A 7 -22.93 40.82 -14.00
CA LYS A 7 -21.54 41.06 -13.57
C LYS A 7 -21.06 39.93 -12.68
N TYR A 8 -19.74 39.83 -12.53
CA TYR A 8 -19.13 38.81 -11.68
C TYR A 8 -19.55 38.99 -10.22
N GLU A 9 -19.57 40.25 -9.77
CA GLU A 9 -19.91 40.66 -8.40
C GLU A 9 -21.34 40.26 -8.03
N ASP A 10 -22.25 40.23 -9.02
CA ASP A 10 -23.64 39.84 -8.82
C ASP A 10 -23.79 38.31 -8.55
N CYS A 11 -22.73 37.52 -8.73
CA CYS A 11 -22.76 36.05 -8.73
C CYS A 11 -21.79 35.40 -7.74
N VAL A 12 -21.17 36.18 -6.83
CA VAL A 12 -20.14 35.68 -5.91
C VAL A 12 -20.65 34.52 -5.06
N ASP A 13 -21.85 34.62 -4.48
CA ASP A 13 -22.43 33.58 -3.63
C ASP A 13 -22.61 32.26 -4.38
N LEU A 14 -23.08 32.32 -5.63
CA LEU A 14 -23.26 31.15 -6.48
C LEU A 14 -21.91 30.52 -6.86
N ILE A 15 -20.91 31.36 -7.17
CA ILE A 15 -19.56 30.89 -7.48
C ILE A 15 -18.97 30.15 -6.28
N ASP A 16 -19.10 30.73 -5.09
CA ASP A 16 -18.57 30.16 -3.85
C ASP A 16 -19.25 28.84 -3.50
N LEU A 17 -20.56 28.75 -3.68
CA LEU A 17 -21.32 27.51 -3.51
C LEU A 17 -20.87 26.43 -4.49
N GLU A 18 -20.63 26.77 -5.76
CA GLU A 18 -20.12 25.82 -6.76
C GLU A 18 -18.67 25.38 -6.50
N ILE A 19 -17.82 26.27 -5.97
CA ILE A 19 -16.46 25.94 -5.54
C ILE A 19 -16.51 24.98 -4.34
N ALA A 20 -17.32 25.29 -3.32
CA ALA A 20 -17.44 24.50 -2.09
C ALA A 20 -17.83 23.04 -2.37
N LYS A 21 -18.72 22.79 -3.35
CA LYS A 21 -19.08 21.44 -3.82
C LYS A 21 -17.88 20.60 -4.29
N ARG A 22 -16.76 21.23 -4.62
CA ARG A 22 -15.54 20.57 -5.11
C ARG A 22 -14.48 20.35 -4.04
N ARG A 23 -14.75 20.73 -2.77
CA ARG A 23 -13.83 20.50 -1.63
C ARG A 23 -13.36 19.05 -1.56
N GLY A 24 -14.27 18.09 -1.66
CA GLY A 24 -13.92 16.66 -1.63
C GLY A 24 -13.04 16.19 -2.80
N LYS A 25 -12.99 16.92 -3.92
CA LYS A 25 -12.10 16.58 -5.05
C LYS A 25 -10.66 17.08 -4.82
N TRP A 26 -10.46 18.02 -3.91
CA TRP A 26 -9.14 18.47 -3.52
C TRP A 26 -8.63 17.58 -2.38
N ASN A 27 -7.91 16.52 -2.75
CA ASN A 27 -7.40 15.51 -1.83
C ASN A 27 -5.87 15.52 -1.71
N LEU A 28 -5.18 16.50 -2.31
CA LEU A 28 -3.72 16.64 -2.26
C LEU A 28 -3.24 17.17 -0.90
N LYS A 29 -3.52 16.43 0.18
CA LYS A 29 -3.01 16.70 1.54
C LYS A 29 -1.48 16.70 1.63
N VAL A 30 -0.84 16.13 0.62
CA VAL A 30 0.62 16.13 0.43
C VAL A 30 1.16 17.55 0.26
N ILE A 31 0.38 18.49 -0.32
CA ILE A 31 0.81 19.86 -0.55
C ILE A 31 0.46 20.71 0.68
N LYS A 32 1.38 20.76 1.66
CA LYS A 32 1.14 21.48 2.93
C LYS A 32 1.01 22.99 2.79
N TRP A 33 1.54 23.59 1.73
CA TRP A 33 1.56 25.04 1.53
C TRP A 33 0.33 25.59 0.79
N MET A 34 -0.55 24.73 0.29
CA MET A 34 -1.72 25.14 -0.51
C MET A 34 -2.95 24.33 -0.09
N ASP A 35 -3.78 24.94 0.74
CA ASP A 35 -5.01 24.31 1.21
C ASP A 35 -6.19 24.56 0.26
N PHE A 36 -7.39 24.14 0.66
CA PHE A 36 -8.57 24.32 -0.18
C PHE A 36 -9.03 25.78 -0.27
N ASP A 37 -8.72 26.60 0.73
CA ASP A 37 -9.11 28.00 0.74
C ASP A 37 -8.21 28.80 -0.23
N ASP A 38 -6.91 28.47 -0.28
CA ASP A 38 -5.99 28.95 -1.31
C ASP A 38 -6.48 28.57 -2.72
N VAL A 39 -6.85 27.30 -2.91
CA VAL A 39 -7.40 26.80 -4.18
C VAL A 39 -8.68 27.54 -4.55
N SER A 40 -9.55 27.82 -3.57
CA SER A 40 -10.79 28.56 -3.79
C SER A 40 -10.50 29.98 -4.29
N GLN A 41 -9.48 30.65 -3.75
CA GLN A 41 -9.06 31.97 -4.26
C GLN A 41 -8.51 31.91 -5.68
N ILE A 42 -7.67 30.93 -5.99
CA ILE A 42 -7.17 30.71 -7.35
C ILE A 42 -8.34 30.49 -8.33
N LEU A 43 -9.36 29.72 -7.92
CA LEU A 43 -10.55 29.47 -8.73
C LEU A 43 -11.38 30.74 -8.96
N ARG A 44 -11.64 31.53 -7.93
CA ARG A 44 -12.35 32.83 -8.05
C ARG A 44 -11.66 33.74 -9.06
N PHE A 45 -10.34 33.91 -8.91
CA PHE A 45 -9.55 34.74 -9.81
C PHE A 45 -9.54 34.20 -11.24
N HIS A 46 -9.48 32.87 -11.42
CA HIS A 46 -9.53 32.24 -12.74
C HIS A 46 -10.88 32.45 -13.43
N ILE A 47 -11.98 32.35 -12.68
CA ILE A 47 -13.33 32.61 -13.17
C ILE A 47 -13.47 34.08 -13.57
N PHE A 48 -13.02 35.02 -12.72
CA PHE A 48 -13.05 36.45 -13.01
C PHE A 48 -12.32 36.78 -14.32
N LYS A 49 -11.07 36.28 -14.48
CA LYS A 49 -10.30 36.46 -15.72
C LYS A 49 -11.01 35.95 -16.96
N LYS A 50 -11.80 34.88 -16.83
CA LYS A 50 -12.54 34.25 -17.93
C LYS A 50 -13.99 34.71 -18.03
N TRP A 51 -14.45 35.63 -17.20
CA TRP A 51 -15.84 36.05 -17.17
C TRP A 51 -16.31 36.61 -18.52
N HIS A 52 -15.42 37.30 -19.23
CA HIS A 52 -15.69 37.81 -20.58
C HIS A 52 -15.96 36.71 -21.64
N LEU A 53 -15.55 35.46 -21.38
CA LEU A 53 -15.80 34.30 -22.25
C LEU A 53 -17.14 33.61 -21.94
N TYR A 54 -17.84 34.02 -20.89
CA TYR A 54 -19.13 33.44 -20.53
C TYR A 54 -20.23 33.99 -21.44
N ASP A 55 -20.87 33.07 -22.16
CA ASP A 55 -22.07 33.32 -22.94
C ASP A 55 -23.28 33.48 -22.03
N GLN A 56 -23.67 34.73 -21.77
CA GLN A 56 -24.77 35.09 -20.87
C GLN A 56 -26.16 34.67 -21.37
N SER A 57 -26.29 34.16 -22.59
CA SER A 57 -27.53 33.53 -23.06
C SER A 57 -27.78 32.16 -22.43
N LYS A 58 -26.74 31.53 -21.87
CA LYS A 58 -26.76 30.17 -21.32
C LYS A 58 -26.74 30.20 -19.79
N PRO A 59 -27.21 29.12 -19.12
CA PRO A 59 -27.08 29.00 -17.67
C PRO A 59 -25.62 29.10 -17.21
N LEU A 60 -25.38 29.82 -16.10
CA LEU A 60 -24.05 30.07 -15.56
C LEU A 60 -23.42 28.81 -14.93
N GLN A 61 -24.23 28.03 -14.22
CA GLN A 61 -23.78 26.92 -13.39
C GLN A 61 -23.02 25.82 -14.19
N PRO A 62 -23.44 25.38 -15.38
CA PRO A 62 -22.68 24.45 -16.20
C PRO A 62 -21.31 25.00 -16.64
N TRP A 63 -21.25 26.29 -16.99
CA TRP A 63 -20.01 26.95 -17.39
C TRP A 63 -19.03 27.05 -16.21
N LEU A 64 -19.51 27.47 -15.02
CA LEU A 64 -18.73 27.47 -13.79
C LEU A 64 -18.19 26.08 -13.48
N ASN A 65 -19.04 25.06 -13.55
CA ASN A 65 -18.65 23.68 -13.26
C ASN A 65 -17.51 23.19 -14.15
N ARG A 66 -17.58 23.49 -15.45
CA ARG A 66 -16.51 23.16 -16.40
C ARG A 66 -15.23 23.92 -16.09
N THR A 67 -15.32 25.23 -15.86
CA THR A 67 -14.18 26.09 -15.55
C THR A 67 -13.47 25.66 -14.26
N ILE A 68 -14.23 25.45 -13.18
CA ILE A 68 -13.71 24.99 -11.88
C ILE A 68 -13.07 23.61 -12.01
N SER A 69 -13.77 22.64 -12.61
CA SER A 69 -13.28 21.27 -12.72
C SER A 69 -11.99 21.19 -13.53
N ASN A 70 -11.90 21.94 -14.62
CA ASN A 70 -10.69 22.00 -15.44
C ASN A 70 -9.55 22.66 -14.68
N GLN A 71 -9.82 23.72 -13.92
CA GLN A 71 -8.78 24.41 -13.16
C GLN A 71 -8.25 23.57 -12.00
N ILE A 72 -9.10 22.82 -11.29
CA ILE A 72 -8.66 21.85 -10.28
C ILE A 72 -7.76 20.78 -10.91
N LYS A 73 -8.15 20.21 -12.07
CA LYS A 73 -7.31 19.24 -12.80
C LYS A 73 -5.95 19.83 -13.17
N ASN A 74 -5.91 21.09 -13.60
CA ASN A 74 -4.67 21.78 -13.92
C ASN A 74 -3.79 22.00 -12.70
N LEU A 75 -4.37 22.38 -11.55
CA LEU A 75 -3.63 22.54 -10.29
C LEU A 75 -3.02 21.22 -9.83
N ILE A 76 -3.79 20.12 -9.89
CA ILE A 76 -3.30 18.78 -9.56
C ILE A 76 -2.16 18.37 -10.50
N ARG A 77 -2.34 18.55 -11.81
CA ARG A 77 -1.31 18.24 -12.80
C ARG A 77 -0.04 19.06 -12.57
N ASN A 78 -0.17 20.35 -12.30
CA ASN A 78 0.97 21.25 -12.16
C ASN A 78 1.78 21.00 -10.90
N ASN A 79 1.12 20.68 -9.78
CA ASN A 79 1.81 20.48 -8.51
C ASN A 79 2.30 19.04 -8.30
N TYR A 80 1.62 18.05 -8.87
CA TYR A 80 1.95 16.64 -8.70
C TYR A 80 2.30 15.96 -10.03
N GLY A 81 1.33 15.93 -10.96
CA GLY A 81 1.41 15.10 -12.16
C GLY A 81 2.60 15.41 -13.10
N ASN A 82 3.08 16.66 -13.12
CA ASN A 82 4.20 17.08 -13.97
C ASN A 82 5.54 16.51 -13.53
N TYR A 83 5.69 16.24 -12.23
CA TYR A 83 6.94 15.76 -11.62
C TYR A 83 6.94 14.24 -11.42
N ALA A 84 5.77 13.60 -11.48
CA ALA A 84 5.61 12.17 -11.28
C ALA A 84 6.48 11.32 -12.23
N LYS A 85 7.03 10.21 -11.72
CA LYS A 85 7.82 9.26 -12.53
C LYS A 85 6.96 8.70 -13.69
N PRO A 86 7.53 8.49 -14.89
CA PRO A 86 6.79 8.01 -16.05
C PRO A 86 6.14 6.65 -15.81
N CYS A 87 6.73 5.82 -14.95
CA CYS A 87 6.24 4.49 -14.60
C CYS A 87 4.83 4.49 -14.02
N LEU A 88 4.39 5.56 -13.34
CA LEU A 88 3.04 5.67 -12.76
C LEU A 88 1.92 5.60 -13.80
N LYS A 89 2.23 5.85 -15.08
CA LYS A 89 1.28 5.80 -16.19
C LYS A 89 1.74 4.84 -17.30
N CYS A 90 2.79 4.06 -17.04
CA CYS A 90 3.41 3.21 -18.04
C CYS A 90 2.72 1.84 -18.06
N ALA A 91 2.34 1.37 -19.24
CA ALA A 91 1.76 0.04 -19.42
C ALA A 91 2.72 -1.11 -19.09
N ALA A 92 4.04 -0.86 -19.12
CA ALA A 92 5.07 -1.82 -18.77
C ALA A 92 5.49 -1.78 -17.29
N SER A 93 4.83 -0.95 -16.48
CA SER A 93 5.06 -0.91 -15.02
C SER A 93 4.35 -2.09 -14.38
N GLU A 94 5.10 -2.89 -13.63
CA GLU A 94 4.56 -3.96 -12.81
C GLU A 94 4.48 -3.50 -11.34
N HIS A 95 4.26 -4.43 -10.41
CA HIS A 95 4.23 -4.13 -8.99
C HIS A 95 5.56 -3.50 -8.51
N GLU A 96 5.45 -2.54 -7.59
CA GLU A 96 6.57 -1.80 -7.01
C GLU A 96 7.44 -1.10 -8.06
N ASP A 97 8.73 -1.42 -8.10
CA ASP A 97 9.72 -0.87 -9.02
C ASP A 97 10.08 -1.87 -10.15
N MET A 98 9.21 -2.85 -10.43
CA MET A 98 9.40 -3.78 -11.54
C MET A 98 8.91 -3.22 -12.87
N CYS A 99 9.53 -3.69 -13.96
CA CYS A 99 9.18 -3.34 -15.33
C CYS A 99 9.29 -4.54 -16.25
N SER A 100 8.22 -4.85 -17.00
CA SER A 100 8.18 -6.01 -17.90
C SER A 100 9.19 -5.96 -19.04
N ILE A 101 9.62 -4.75 -19.44
CA ILE A 101 10.56 -4.56 -20.57
C ILE A 101 12.03 -4.54 -20.10
N TYR A 102 12.31 -3.92 -18.96
CA TYR A 102 13.68 -3.65 -18.49
C TYR A 102 14.03 -4.38 -17.20
N GLY A 103 13.16 -5.25 -16.70
CA GLY A 103 13.25 -5.90 -15.40
C GLY A 103 12.90 -4.96 -14.24
N THR A 104 13.63 -3.85 -14.11
CA THR A 104 13.42 -2.85 -13.05
C THR A 104 13.25 -1.43 -13.61
N GLN A 105 12.56 -0.58 -12.86
CA GLN A 105 12.31 0.82 -13.19
C GLN A 105 13.57 1.66 -12.93
N ASN A 106 14.48 1.66 -13.90
CA ASN A 106 15.77 2.34 -13.79
C ASN A 106 16.13 3.11 -15.08
N SER A 107 17.31 3.71 -15.10
CA SER A 107 17.83 4.49 -16.22
C SER A 107 18.11 3.68 -17.49
N ALA A 108 17.91 2.36 -17.51
CA ALA A 108 17.88 1.58 -18.75
C ALA A 108 16.70 1.99 -19.64
N CYS A 109 15.56 2.35 -19.04
CA CYS A 109 14.44 2.92 -19.76
C CYS A 109 14.74 4.37 -20.18
N PRO A 110 14.66 4.73 -21.48
CA PRO A 110 14.93 6.10 -21.95
C PRO A 110 14.00 7.16 -21.33
N LEU A 111 12.72 6.81 -21.13
CA LEU A 111 11.75 7.71 -20.50
C LEU A 111 12.09 7.98 -19.03
N PHE A 112 12.47 6.93 -18.31
CA PHE A 112 12.90 7.03 -16.91
C PHE A 112 14.18 7.85 -16.80
N ARG A 113 15.18 7.57 -17.65
CA ARG A 113 16.45 8.30 -17.70
C ARG A 113 16.25 9.81 -17.92
N ASN A 114 15.37 10.19 -18.83
CA ASN A 114 15.07 11.60 -19.10
C ASN A 114 14.36 12.25 -17.91
N TRP A 115 13.43 11.55 -17.28
CA TRP A 115 12.80 12.02 -16.05
C TRP A 115 13.82 12.16 -14.90
N GLU A 116 14.74 11.20 -14.77
CA GLU A 116 15.76 11.19 -13.73
C GLU A 116 16.69 12.41 -13.82
N LYS A 117 17.14 12.76 -15.03
CA LYS A 117 18.02 13.93 -15.25
C LYS A 117 17.32 15.27 -15.03
N GLY A 118 16.01 15.35 -15.28
CA GLY A 118 15.30 16.64 -15.25
C GLY A 118 14.41 16.83 -14.02
N LYS A 119 13.52 15.88 -13.76
CA LYS A 119 12.36 16.06 -12.87
C LYS A 119 12.49 15.36 -11.52
N LYS A 120 13.42 14.41 -11.36
CA LYS A 120 13.63 13.66 -10.11
C LYS A 120 13.93 14.57 -8.92
N ASN A 121 14.78 15.57 -9.08
CA ASN A 121 15.09 16.51 -8.00
C ASN A 121 13.85 17.25 -7.53
N ALA A 122 13.09 17.83 -8.47
CA ALA A 122 11.84 18.53 -8.15
C ALA A 122 10.78 17.59 -7.56
N TYR A 123 10.71 16.33 -8.01
CA TYR A 123 9.85 15.31 -7.42
C TYR A 123 10.21 15.05 -5.95
N ASN A 124 11.49 14.79 -5.67
CA ASN A 124 11.99 14.49 -4.32
C ASN A 124 11.85 15.68 -3.36
N THR A 125 12.01 16.91 -3.84
CA THR A 125 11.84 18.11 -3.00
C THR A 125 10.37 18.41 -2.71
N LYS A 126 9.48 18.17 -3.67
CA LYS A 126 8.06 18.58 -3.55
C LYS A 126 7.18 17.52 -2.92
N LEU A 127 7.58 16.26 -2.97
CA LEU A 127 6.77 15.17 -2.45
C LEU A 127 7.44 14.55 -1.23
N PRO A 128 6.70 14.39 -0.12
CA PRO A 128 7.19 13.66 1.02
C PRO A 128 7.44 12.21 0.61
N VAL A 129 8.53 11.67 1.09
CA VAL A 129 8.85 10.24 0.96
C VAL A 129 7.86 9.44 1.80
N SER A 130 7.54 8.21 1.40
CA SER A 130 6.75 7.32 2.26
C SER A 130 7.45 7.13 3.61
N LEU A 131 6.68 7.10 4.69
CA LEU A 131 7.19 6.75 6.02
C LEU A 131 7.82 5.35 6.02
N ASP A 132 7.38 4.44 5.16
CA ASP A 132 7.95 3.09 5.05
C ASP A 132 9.43 3.08 4.64
N VAL A 133 9.85 4.05 3.81
CA VAL A 133 11.27 4.22 3.43
C VAL A 133 12.05 4.79 4.61
N HIS A 134 11.47 5.73 5.35
CA HIS A 134 12.06 6.25 6.58
C HIS A 134 12.14 5.21 7.70
N ILE A 135 11.23 4.24 7.74
CA ILE A 135 11.31 3.10 8.67
C ILE A 135 12.56 2.28 8.38
N ILE A 136 12.95 2.06 7.11
CA ILE A 136 14.20 1.36 6.78
C ILE A 136 15.42 2.17 7.22
N GLU A 137 15.41 3.48 6.96
CA GLU A 137 16.49 4.38 7.39
C GLU A 137 16.60 4.46 8.92
N PHE A 138 15.48 4.44 9.66
CA PHE A 138 15.45 4.49 11.12
C PHE A 138 15.68 3.12 11.78
N LYS A 139 15.25 2.01 11.15
CA LYS A 139 15.52 0.62 11.58
C LYS A 139 16.98 0.20 11.38
N SER A 140 17.80 1.04 10.75
CA SER A 140 19.26 0.87 10.83
C SER A 140 19.80 1.06 12.26
N LYS A 141 19.02 1.64 13.18
CA LYS A 141 19.13 1.33 14.61
C LYS A 141 18.55 -0.06 14.81
N GLN A 142 19.44 -1.04 15.00
CA GLN A 142 19.18 -2.40 15.50
C GLN A 142 17.74 -2.54 16.00
N SER A 143 16.83 -2.94 15.11
CA SER A 143 15.69 -3.70 15.57
C SER A 143 16.30 -4.85 16.36
N GLU A 144 15.88 -5.05 17.60
CA GLU A 144 15.94 -6.37 18.21
C GLU A 144 15.08 -7.25 17.30
N GLU A 145 15.66 -7.74 16.21
CA GLU A 145 15.04 -8.72 15.34
C GLU A 145 14.83 -9.92 16.23
N LEU A 146 13.56 -10.19 16.54
CA LEU A 146 13.11 -11.45 17.14
C LEU A 146 13.86 -12.55 16.42
N ASN A 147 14.83 -13.18 17.08
CA ASN A 147 15.67 -14.15 16.43
C ASN A 147 14.90 -15.47 16.44
N PHE A 148 14.04 -15.64 15.43
CA PHE A 148 13.17 -16.81 15.31
C PHE A 148 13.96 -18.12 15.28
N GLU A 149 15.21 -18.10 14.82
CA GLU A 149 16.10 -19.25 14.83
C GLU A 149 16.52 -19.62 16.26
N LYS A 150 16.97 -18.64 17.07
CA LYS A 150 17.25 -18.86 18.50
C LYS A 150 16.01 -19.28 19.28
N ALA A 151 14.87 -18.65 19.02
CA ALA A 151 13.60 -19.02 19.66
C ALA A 151 13.20 -20.46 19.30
N PHE A 152 13.38 -20.86 18.03
CA PHE A 152 13.12 -22.22 17.58
C PHE A 152 14.06 -23.25 18.21
N GLU A 153 15.35 -22.92 18.37
CA GLU A 153 16.33 -23.76 19.06
C GLU A 153 15.95 -23.96 20.54
N GLN A 154 15.64 -22.87 21.26
CA GLN A 154 15.21 -22.93 22.66
C GLN A 154 13.93 -23.77 22.84
N ILE A 155 12.93 -23.56 21.97
CA ILE A 155 11.69 -24.36 21.98
C ILE A 155 12.02 -25.83 21.73
N THR A 156 12.88 -26.12 20.75
CA THR A 156 13.22 -27.50 20.39
C THR A 156 13.93 -28.21 21.54
N GLU A 157 14.89 -27.56 22.20
CA GLU A 157 15.61 -28.11 23.34
C GLU A 157 14.65 -28.42 24.51
N LYS A 158 13.76 -27.49 24.86
CA LYS A 158 12.85 -27.63 25.99
C LYS A 158 11.66 -28.56 25.73
N ILE A 159 11.17 -28.62 24.49
CA ILE A 159 10.02 -29.46 24.15
C ILE A 159 10.41 -30.93 24.03
N GLN A 160 11.61 -31.24 23.52
CA GLN A 160 12.09 -32.61 23.33
C GLN A 160 11.93 -33.50 24.57
N PRO A 161 12.35 -33.13 25.79
CA PRO A 161 12.16 -33.97 26.98
C PRO A 161 10.68 -34.19 27.36
N LEU A 162 9.78 -33.26 27.02
CA LEU A 162 8.34 -33.33 27.36
C LEU A 162 7.51 -34.17 26.38
N LEU A 163 8.10 -34.56 25.25
CA LEU A 163 7.42 -35.33 24.21
C LEU A 163 7.51 -36.84 24.47
N LYS A 164 6.39 -37.53 24.26
CA LYS A 164 6.36 -39.00 24.27
C LYS A 164 7.16 -39.57 23.08
N PRO A 165 7.62 -40.83 23.10
CA PRO A 165 8.43 -41.41 22.03
C PRO A 165 7.81 -41.33 20.62
N THR A 166 6.47 -41.42 20.54
CA THR A 166 5.72 -41.25 19.29
C THR A 166 5.62 -39.80 18.85
N GLU A 167 5.44 -38.88 19.80
CA GLU A 167 5.39 -37.43 19.55
C GLU A 167 6.75 -36.90 19.09
N LYS A 168 7.86 -37.39 19.66
CA LYS A 168 9.24 -37.08 19.25
C LYS A 168 9.48 -37.39 17.77
N LYS A 169 9.07 -38.59 17.33
CA LYS A 169 9.20 -39.01 15.93
C LYS A 169 8.38 -38.12 14.99
N VAL A 170 7.13 -37.81 15.37
CA VAL A 170 6.28 -36.88 14.59
C VAL A 170 6.90 -35.49 14.54
N PHE A 171 7.41 -34.98 15.65
CA PHE A 171 8.05 -33.66 15.72
C PHE A 171 9.27 -33.60 14.78
N GLN A 172 10.15 -34.62 14.83
CA GLN A 172 11.31 -34.70 13.96
C GLN A 172 10.94 -34.75 12.47
N TYR A 173 9.96 -35.58 12.09
CA TYR A 173 9.55 -35.71 10.70
C TYR A 173 8.93 -34.43 10.12
N ILE A 174 8.14 -33.70 10.92
CA ILE A 174 7.42 -32.53 10.44
C ILE A 174 8.27 -31.26 10.53
N PHE A 175 8.91 -31.01 11.68
CA PHE A 175 9.57 -29.72 11.95
C PHE A 175 11.06 -29.71 11.59
N ILE A 176 11.75 -30.86 11.63
CA ILE A 176 13.18 -30.96 11.30
C ILE A 176 13.36 -31.44 9.85
N GLU A 177 12.72 -32.56 9.48
CA GLU A 177 12.84 -33.15 8.13
C GLU A 177 11.91 -32.50 7.09
N LYS A 178 11.03 -31.57 7.51
CA LYS A 178 10.08 -30.83 6.65
C LYS A 178 9.19 -31.73 5.78
N LEU A 179 8.82 -32.91 6.29
CA LEU A 179 7.93 -33.84 5.60
C LEU A 179 6.47 -33.41 5.72
N THR A 180 5.65 -33.80 4.74
CA THR A 180 4.20 -33.60 4.85
C THR A 180 3.59 -34.56 5.87
N GLU A 181 2.45 -34.20 6.45
CA GLU A 181 1.72 -35.04 7.42
C GLU A 181 1.45 -36.47 6.89
N GLU A 182 1.21 -36.60 5.59
CA GLU A 182 0.99 -37.89 4.92
C GLU A 182 2.27 -38.72 4.80
N GLN A 183 3.41 -38.09 4.49
CA GLN A 183 4.71 -38.74 4.41
C GLN A 183 5.17 -39.20 5.80
N ALA A 184 4.96 -38.36 6.82
CA ALA A 184 5.23 -38.71 8.20
C ALA A 184 4.37 -39.90 8.66
N ALA A 185 3.08 -39.92 8.29
CA ALA A 185 2.19 -41.03 8.64
C ALA A 185 2.61 -42.37 8.00
N LYS A 186 3.08 -42.33 6.74
CA LYS A 186 3.65 -43.50 6.06
C LYS A 186 4.93 -43.99 6.75
N LYS A 187 5.86 -43.08 7.10
CA LYS A 187 7.09 -43.42 7.85
C LYS A 187 6.82 -44.03 9.21
N LEU A 188 5.74 -43.60 9.88
CA LEU A 188 5.32 -44.14 11.19
C LEU A 188 4.63 -45.51 11.10
N GLY A 189 4.43 -46.04 9.90
CA GLY A 189 3.86 -47.37 9.68
C GLY A 189 2.34 -47.42 9.83
N TYR A 190 1.64 -46.27 9.84
CA TYR A 190 0.19 -46.26 9.84
C TYR A 190 -0.35 -46.82 8.52
N ARG A 191 -1.26 -47.80 8.61
CA ARG A 191 -1.89 -48.45 7.45
C ARG A 191 -3.38 -48.13 7.42
N THR A 192 -3.92 -47.85 6.24
CA THR A 192 -5.37 -47.76 6.01
C THR A 192 -5.85 -48.96 5.21
N LYS A 193 -7.04 -49.48 5.55
CA LYS A 193 -7.72 -50.55 4.79
C LYS A 193 -8.50 -50.01 3.57
N GLU A 194 -8.67 -48.69 3.46
CA GLU A 194 -9.41 -48.02 2.39
C GLU A 194 -8.46 -47.38 1.37
N LYS A 195 -8.57 -47.77 0.09
CA LYS A 195 -7.70 -47.31 -1.03
C LYS A 195 -7.78 -45.80 -1.33
N THR A 196 -8.78 -45.10 -0.81
CA THR A 196 -9.09 -43.69 -1.15
C THR A 196 -8.69 -42.68 -0.06
N LYS A 197 -8.08 -43.10 1.06
CA LYS A 197 -7.65 -42.20 2.14
C LYS A 197 -6.19 -42.41 2.53
N SER A 198 -5.44 -41.30 2.58
CA SER A 198 -4.06 -41.26 3.09
C SER A 198 -3.97 -41.86 4.49
N PRO A 199 -3.09 -42.86 4.73
CA PRO A 199 -3.00 -43.55 6.01
C PRO A 199 -2.67 -42.60 7.16
N GLY A 200 -3.32 -42.75 8.32
CA GLY A 200 -2.86 -42.16 9.58
C GLY A 200 -2.86 -40.62 9.71
N TYR A 201 -3.25 -39.86 8.68
CA TYR A 201 -3.22 -38.37 8.69
C TYR A 201 -3.93 -37.77 9.91
N LYS A 202 -5.12 -38.28 10.26
CA LYS A 202 -5.86 -37.81 11.45
C LYS A 202 -5.10 -38.06 12.76
N GLN A 203 -4.36 -39.16 12.86
CA GLN A 203 -3.59 -39.50 14.06
C GLN A 203 -2.38 -38.57 14.20
N VAL A 204 -1.66 -38.33 13.11
CA VAL A 204 -0.56 -37.35 13.06
C VAL A 204 -1.05 -35.95 13.41
N LYS A 205 -2.21 -35.53 12.87
CA LYS A 205 -2.82 -34.23 13.20
C LYS A 205 -3.21 -34.09 14.66
N THR A 206 -3.73 -35.16 15.27
CA THR A 206 -4.03 -35.18 16.72
C THR A 206 -2.76 -35.07 17.54
N ILE A 207 -1.69 -35.77 17.16
CA ILE A 207 -0.38 -35.68 17.82
C ILE A 207 0.20 -34.27 17.69
N LEU A 208 0.12 -33.65 16.51
CA LEU A 208 0.52 -32.26 16.29
C LEU A 208 -0.24 -31.29 17.20
N LYS A 209 -1.56 -31.47 17.36
CA LYS A 209 -2.33 -30.67 18.33
C LYS A 209 -1.81 -30.83 19.75
N CYS A 210 -1.49 -32.04 20.19
CA CYS A 210 -0.91 -32.28 21.51
C CYS A 210 0.46 -31.58 21.67
N ILE A 211 1.32 -31.65 20.64
CA ILE A 211 2.60 -30.94 20.59
C ILE A 211 2.38 -29.43 20.69
N SER A 212 1.46 -28.86 19.91
CA SER A 212 1.18 -27.42 19.92
C SER A 212 0.59 -26.92 21.25
N VAL A 213 -0.13 -27.76 22.00
CA VAL A 213 -0.60 -27.41 23.35
C VAL A 213 0.57 -27.39 24.33
N LYS A 214 1.48 -28.36 24.26
CA LYS A 214 2.69 -28.38 25.10
C LYS A 214 3.63 -27.21 24.79
N ALA A 215 3.81 -26.90 23.50
CA ALA A 215 4.60 -25.75 23.05
C ALA A 215 4.03 -24.43 23.55
N ARG A 216 2.70 -24.27 23.52
CA ARG A 216 2.04 -23.07 24.06
C ARG A 216 2.25 -22.90 25.55
N LYS A 217 2.15 -23.97 26.33
CA LYS A 217 2.45 -23.91 27.77
C LYS A 217 3.88 -23.44 28.06
N LEU A 218 4.87 -23.92 27.29
CA LEU A 218 6.26 -23.46 27.41
C LEU A 218 6.44 -21.97 27.09
N LEU A 219 5.62 -21.43 26.18
CA LEU A 219 5.63 -20.02 25.83
C LEU A 219 4.91 -19.17 26.89
N ASP A 220 3.83 -19.68 27.49
CA ASP A 220 3.05 -18.99 28.50
C ASP A 220 3.77 -18.95 29.87
N ASP A 221 4.64 -19.92 30.15
CA ASP A 221 5.45 -19.99 31.39
C ASP A 221 6.71 -19.08 31.36
N ASP A 222 6.82 -18.16 30.38
CA ASP A 222 7.95 -17.21 30.18
C ASP A 222 9.34 -17.87 30.10
N GLU A 223 9.39 -19.15 29.73
CA GLU A 223 10.63 -19.93 29.66
C GLU A 223 11.46 -19.66 28.38
N ILE A 224 10.98 -18.83 27.46
CA ILE A 224 11.59 -18.59 26.14
C ILE A 224 11.74 -17.09 25.93
N VAL A 225 12.97 -16.64 25.67
CA VAL A 225 13.29 -15.22 25.44
C VAL A 225 13.38 -14.98 23.94
N PHE A 226 12.60 -14.02 23.44
CA PHE A 226 12.59 -13.63 22.03
C PHE A 226 13.67 -12.60 21.67
#